data_AF-A0A7S3SLR5-F1
#
_entry.id   AF-A0A7S3SLR5-F1
#
_cell.length_a   1.000
_cell.length_b   1.000
_cell.length_c   1.000
_cell.angle_alpha   90.00
_cell.angle_beta   90.00
_cell.angle_gamma   90.00
#
_symmetry.space_group_name_H-M   'P 1'
#
loop_
_entity.id
_entity.type
_entity.pdbx_description
1 polymer ?
#
loop_
_entity_poly.entity_id
_entity_poly.type
_entity_poly.pdbx_seq_one_letter_code
_entity_poly.pdbx_strand_id
1 'polypeptide(L)'
;QGQAGRRGRWPQWQKWQSLADRIYARALAESVLTGAVRGIRTEFHQQLYEKRVLDAKYHLLERLKANVWCLYETGIISGITSSKLKKAVLDELDELDMNRHTGDGVLAFDPLHRRLAKTSSFHRMVMRWEDAILSTWGERARAFPLSLIISAIRRHTFVQFEREYDLSIGYLLAHEHILEEHDLGTRFSLDHAVDLSILHSIGESISQVTRHIALMRLNKPAACAAAATLKATRMVLNKAEELISSIARRGALDEEEAERLIKLIRSQEISIRR
;
A
#
# COMPACT_ATOMS: atom_id res chain seq x y z
N GLN A 1 88.42 39.22 43.85
CA GLN A 1 87.66 37.95 43.76
C GLN A 1 86.32 38.17 44.44
N GLY A 2 85.20 37.68 43.86
CA GLY A 2 83.95 37.48 44.62
C GLY A 2 82.69 38.19 44.11
N GLN A 3 82.17 37.69 42.99
CA GLN A 3 80.73 37.52 42.67
C GLN A 3 79.77 38.71 42.83
N ALA A 4 79.50 39.33 41.68
CA ALA A 4 78.34 40.17 41.43
C ALA A 4 77.03 39.38 41.52
N GLY A 5 76.08 39.91 42.31
CA GLY A 5 74.69 39.49 42.29
C GLY A 5 74.04 39.81 40.96
N ARG A 6 73.48 38.80 40.29
CA ARG A 6 72.46 38.96 39.25
C ARG A 6 71.24 38.11 39.63
N ARG A 7 70.31 38.72 40.38
CA ARG A 7 68.93 38.23 40.46
C ARG A 7 68.25 38.57 39.13
N GLY A 8 68.40 37.68 38.15
CA GLY A 8 67.66 37.75 36.90
C GLY A 8 66.18 37.49 37.14
N ARG A 9 65.37 38.55 37.11
CA ARG A 9 63.95 38.42 36.79
C ARG A 9 63.82 37.77 35.42
N TRP A 10 63.08 36.67 35.32
CA TRP A 10 62.12 36.25 34.28
C TRP A 10 61.67 34.81 34.65
N PRO A 11 60.45 34.33 34.30
CA PRO A 11 59.59 34.88 33.26
C PRO A 11 58.10 34.99 33.66
N GLN A 12 57.55 36.21 33.64
CA GLN A 12 56.09 36.41 33.58
C GLN A 12 55.46 35.69 32.36
N TRP A 13 56.24 35.44 31.31
CA TRP A 13 55.80 34.80 30.08
C TRP A 13 55.33 33.34 30.24
N GLN A 14 55.94 32.56 31.14
CA GLN A 14 55.47 31.19 31.44
C GLN A 14 54.10 31.16 32.14
N LYS A 15 53.81 32.17 32.96
CA LYS A 15 52.46 32.31 33.57
C LYS A 15 51.43 32.65 32.50
N TRP A 16 51.76 33.52 31.54
CA TRP A 16 50.89 33.86 30.41
C TRP A 16 50.63 32.68 29.47
N GLN A 17 51.64 31.85 29.17
CA GLN A 17 51.45 30.59 28.42
C GLN A 17 50.51 29.62 29.14
N SER A 18 50.72 29.38 30.44
CA SER A 18 49.86 28.48 31.22
C SER A 18 48.40 28.95 31.34
N LEU A 19 48.15 30.24 31.13
CA LEU A 19 46.81 30.83 31.15
C LEU A 19 46.16 30.76 29.76
N ALA A 20 46.94 31.00 28.70
CA ALA A 20 46.51 30.78 27.32
C ALA A 20 46.15 29.32 27.05
N ASP A 21 46.95 28.36 27.53
CA ASP A 21 46.68 26.92 27.37
C ASP A 21 45.41 26.50 28.10
N ARG A 22 45.13 27.09 29.28
CA ARG A 22 43.90 26.83 30.04
C ARG A 22 42.66 27.42 29.36
N ILE A 23 42.77 28.62 28.77
CA ILE A 23 41.69 29.24 28.00
C ILE A 23 41.42 28.43 26.73
N TYR A 24 42.48 28.00 26.02
CA TYR A 24 42.36 27.17 24.83
C TYR A 24 41.74 25.81 25.14
N ALA A 25 42.21 25.12 26.19
CA ALA A 25 41.64 23.84 26.64
C ALA A 25 40.16 23.98 27.05
N ARG A 26 39.78 25.09 27.68
CA ARG A 26 38.38 25.37 28.04
C ARG A 26 37.52 25.65 26.81
N ALA A 27 38.01 26.44 25.85
CA ALA A 27 37.32 26.69 24.58
C ALA A 27 37.16 25.40 23.76
N LEU A 28 38.15 24.51 23.79
CA LEU A 28 38.09 23.18 23.15
C LEU A 28 37.12 22.25 23.87
N ALA A 29 37.06 22.27 25.20
CA ALA A 29 36.07 21.51 25.95
C ALA A 29 34.64 22.01 25.68
N GLU A 30 34.43 23.32 25.61
CA GLU A 30 33.13 23.93 25.28
C GLU A 30 32.73 23.65 23.81
N SER A 31 33.69 23.60 22.87
CA SER A 31 33.42 23.25 21.47
C SER A 31 33.11 21.75 21.28
N VAL A 32 33.78 20.87 22.02
CA VAL A 32 33.50 19.43 22.05
C VAL A 32 32.15 19.14 22.70
N LEU A 33 31.82 19.82 23.80
CA LEU A 33 30.52 19.68 24.46
C LEU A 33 29.38 20.20 23.57
N THR A 34 29.57 21.33 22.89
CA THR A 34 28.56 21.83 21.93
C THR A 34 28.45 20.94 20.69
N GLY A 35 29.55 20.34 20.22
CA GLY A 35 29.53 19.32 19.17
C GLY A 35 28.79 18.03 19.59
N ALA A 36 29.05 17.52 20.78
CA ALA A 36 28.39 16.35 21.34
C ALA A 36 26.89 16.59 21.58
N VAL A 37 26.52 17.77 22.10
CA VAL A 37 25.12 18.17 22.28
C VAL A 37 24.39 18.31 20.93
N ARG A 38 25.07 18.81 19.88
CA ARG A 38 24.52 18.81 18.52
C ARG A 38 24.32 17.39 17.99
N GLY A 39 25.30 16.50 18.18
CA GLY A 39 25.22 15.09 17.77
C GLY A 39 24.06 14.33 18.44
N ILE A 40 23.95 14.43 19.76
CA ILE A 40 22.83 13.84 20.53
C ILE A 40 21.50 14.42 20.08
N ARG A 41 21.43 15.74 19.82
CA ARG A 41 20.22 16.39 19.32
C ARG A 41 19.85 15.91 17.91
N THR A 42 20.81 15.72 17.02
CA THR A 42 20.53 15.18 15.67
C THR A 42 20.07 13.74 15.72
N GLU A 43 20.69 12.89 16.55
CA GLU A 43 20.25 11.49 16.75
C GLU A 43 18.86 11.43 17.36
N PHE A 44 18.56 12.28 18.35
CA PHE A 44 17.23 12.35 18.94
C PHE A 44 16.16 12.81 17.95
N HIS A 45 16.44 13.82 17.12
CA HIS A 45 15.51 14.24 16.07
C HIS A 45 15.31 13.17 15.00
N GLN A 46 16.36 12.42 14.66
CA GLN A 46 16.30 11.30 13.73
C GLN A 46 15.41 10.17 14.29
N GLN A 47 15.61 9.76 15.55
CA GLN A 47 14.77 8.76 16.22
C GLN A 47 13.31 9.20 16.36
N LEU A 48 13.08 10.47 16.66
CA LEU A 48 11.72 11.03 16.70
C LEU A 48 11.05 11.02 15.32
N TYR A 49 11.80 11.34 14.27
CA TYR A 49 11.30 11.28 12.90
C TYR A 49 10.92 9.86 12.53
N GLU A 50 11.81 8.89 12.76
CA GLU A 50 11.57 7.46 12.49
C GLU A 50 10.33 6.95 13.22
N LYS A 51 10.19 7.28 14.51
CA LYS A 51 8.99 6.92 15.28
C LYS A 51 7.72 7.52 14.68
N ARG A 52 7.73 8.81 14.30
CA ARG A 52 6.57 9.47 13.69
C ARG A 52 6.18 8.87 12.34
N VAL A 53 7.17 8.44 11.56
CA VAL A 53 6.91 7.76 10.29
C VAL A 53 6.28 6.39 10.53
N LEU A 54 6.76 5.63 11.51
CA LEU A 54 6.18 4.34 11.89
C LEU A 54 4.73 4.50 12.36
N ASP A 55 4.48 5.44 13.27
CA ASP A 55 3.13 5.73 13.78
C ASP A 55 2.18 6.12 12.62
N ALA A 56 2.63 6.99 11.71
CA ALA A 56 1.85 7.41 10.56
C ALA A 56 1.58 6.26 9.58
N LYS A 57 2.55 5.37 9.34
CA LYS A 57 2.38 4.18 8.50
C LYS A 57 1.40 3.19 9.13
N TYR A 58 1.45 3.01 10.45
CA TYR A 58 0.49 2.17 11.17
C TYR A 58 -0.94 2.68 11.00
N HIS A 59 -1.18 3.97 11.23
CA HIS A 59 -2.50 4.57 11.04
C HIS A 59 -3.00 4.48 9.60
N LEU A 60 -2.11 4.68 8.62
CA LEU A 60 -2.43 4.47 7.21
C LEU A 60 -2.86 3.03 6.92
N LEU A 61 -2.13 2.04 7.45
CA LEU A 61 -2.43 0.62 7.28
C LEU A 61 -3.76 0.21 7.90
N GLU A 62 -4.07 0.72 9.09
CA GLU A 62 -5.36 0.49 9.74
C GLU A 62 -6.54 1.06 8.93
N ARG A 63 -6.37 2.26 8.39
CA ARG A 63 -7.35 2.88 7.49
C ARG A 63 -7.53 2.09 6.21
N LEU A 64 -6.43 1.67 5.56
CA LEU A 64 -6.48 0.81 4.39
C LEU A 64 -7.23 -0.49 4.67
N LYS A 65 -7.00 -1.11 5.83
CA LYS A 65 -7.72 -2.31 6.26
C LYS A 65 -9.23 -2.06 6.39
N ALA A 66 -9.63 -0.96 7.01
CA ALA A 66 -11.03 -0.57 7.13
C ALA A 66 -11.67 -0.29 5.76
N ASN A 67 -10.96 0.41 4.89
CA ASN A 67 -11.44 0.77 3.55
C ASN A 67 -11.58 -0.47 2.66
N VAL A 68 -10.63 -1.41 2.70
CA VAL A 68 -10.75 -2.71 2.02
C VAL A 68 -11.98 -3.49 2.50
N TRP A 69 -12.31 -3.42 3.78
CA TRP A 69 -13.53 -4.03 4.32
C TRP A 69 -14.80 -3.36 3.78
N CYS A 70 -14.86 -2.03 3.79
CA CYS A 70 -15.98 -1.27 3.22
C CYS A 70 -16.19 -1.57 1.72
N LEU A 71 -15.10 -1.63 0.94
CA LEU A 71 -15.17 -2.00 -0.48
C LEU A 71 -15.71 -3.43 -0.70
N TYR A 72 -15.48 -4.33 0.25
CA TYR A 72 -16.02 -5.69 0.19
C TYR A 72 -17.51 -5.73 0.52
N GLU A 73 -17.94 -5.07 1.59
CA GLU A 73 -19.35 -5.00 1.98
C GLU A 73 -20.21 -4.35 0.89
N THR A 74 -19.71 -3.28 0.28
CA THR A 74 -20.37 -2.60 -0.84
C THR A 74 -20.36 -3.39 -2.15
N GLY A 75 -19.64 -4.52 -2.22
CA GLY A 75 -19.57 -5.37 -3.40
C GLY A 75 -18.66 -4.84 -4.51
N ILE A 76 -17.89 -3.78 -4.24
CA ILE A 76 -16.95 -3.17 -5.17
C ILE A 76 -15.80 -4.14 -5.48
N ILE A 77 -15.34 -4.89 -4.47
CA ILE A 77 -14.32 -5.95 -4.61
C ILE A 77 -14.87 -7.30 -4.19
N SER A 78 -14.32 -8.38 -4.76
CA SER A 78 -14.73 -9.74 -4.42
C SER A 78 -14.14 -10.16 -3.07
N GLY A 79 -14.75 -11.15 -2.40
CA GLY A 79 -14.22 -11.67 -1.13
C GLY A 79 -12.80 -12.24 -1.23
N ILE A 80 -12.44 -12.82 -2.39
CA ILE A 80 -11.08 -13.31 -2.66
C ILE A 80 -10.11 -12.13 -2.72
N THR A 81 -10.47 -11.06 -3.43
CA THR A 81 -9.68 -9.84 -3.53
C THR A 81 -9.53 -9.16 -2.17
N SER A 82 -10.62 -9.02 -1.42
CA SER A 82 -10.61 -8.48 -0.06
C SER A 82 -9.66 -9.26 0.85
N SER A 83 -9.73 -10.59 0.83
CA SER A 83 -8.83 -11.45 1.61
C SER A 83 -7.36 -11.26 1.22
N LYS A 84 -7.08 -11.10 -0.08
CA LYS A 84 -5.71 -10.87 -0.58
C LYS A 84 -5.15 -9.50 -0.19
N LEU A 85 -5.97 -8.46 -0.29
CA LEU A 85 -5.62 -7.09 0.10
C LEU A 85 -5.45 -7.01 1.61
N LYS A 86 -6.40 -7.53 2.38
CA LYS A 86 -6.32 -7.62 3.84
C LYS A 86 -5.06 -8.37 4.28
N LYS A 87 -4.76 -9.51 3.65
CA LYS A 87 -3.52 -10.24 3.93
C LYS A 87 -2.28 -9.38 3.63
N ALA A 88 -2.23 -8.69 2.50
CA ALA A 88 -1.10 -7.82 2.19
C ALA A 88 -0.92 -6.68 3.21
N VAL A 89 -2.03 -6.10 3.70
CA VAL A 89 -1.99 -5.09 4.77
C VAL A 89 -1.52 -5.68 6.10
N LEU A 90 -1.99 -6.87 6.46
CA LEU A 90 -1.56 -7.56 7.68
C LEU A 90 -0.09 -7.99 7.61
N ASP A 91 0.36 -8.52 6.47
CA ASP A 91 1.76 -8.88 6.26
C ASP A 91 2.66 -7.65 6.50
N GLU A 92 2.27 -6.46 6.02
CA GLU A 92 3.00 -5.19 6.27
C GLU A 92 2.92 -4.71 7.73
N LEU A 93 1.77 -4.89 8.41
CA LEU A 93 1.63 -4.56 9.84
C LEU A 93 2.53 -5.45 10.70
N ASP A 94 2.55 -6.76 10.42
CA ASP A 94 3.39 -7.72 11.13
C ASP A 94 4.89 -7.41 10.93
N GLU A 95 5.28 -6.96 9.73
CA GLU A 95 6.67 -6.55 9.47
C GLU A 95 7.06 -5.26 10.23
N LEU A 96 6.12 -4.32 10.42
CA LEU A 96 6.32 -3.12 11.24
C LEU A 96 6.48 -3.45 12.72
N ASP A 97 5.62 -4.31 13.26
CA ASP A 97 5.69 -4.74 14.67
C ASP A 97 7.01 -5.46 14.98
N MET A 98 7.60 -6.11 13.98
CA MET A 98 8.90 -6.78 14.09
C MET A 98 10.11 -5.85 13.90
N ASN A 99 9.91 -4.53 13.73
CA ASN A 99 10.95 -3.53 13.45
C ASN A 99 11.87 -3.91 12.27
N ARG A 100 11.35 -4.63 11.27
CA ARG A 100 12.17 -5.14 10.14
C ARG A 100 12.36 -4.13 9.00
N HIS A 101 11.68 -2.98 9.05
CA HIS A 101 11.84 -1.90 8.06
C HIS A 101 12.97 -0.96 8.46
N THR A 102 14.22 -1.36 8.20
CA THR A 102 15.43 -0.51 8.26
C THR A 102 15.87 0.00 6.88
N GLY A 103 15.00 -0.04 5.87
CA GLY A 103 15.30 0.41 4.51
C GLY A 103 14.75 1.80 4.19
N ASP A 104 15.51 2.58 3.41
CA ASP A 104 15.17 3.91 2.87
C ASP A 104 13.79 4.00 2.18
N GLY A 105 13.19 2.86 1.81
CA GLY A 105 11.81 2.77 1.30
C GLY A 105 10.77 2.73 2.43
N VAL A 106 10.76 3.72 3.32
CA VAL A 106 9.94 3.70 4.55
C VAL A 106 8.42 3.68 4.26
N LEU A 107 8.00 4.01 3.04
CA LEU A 107 6.59 4.20 2.66
C LEU A 107 6.14 3.44 1.40
N ALA A 108 6.99 2.57 0.85
CA ALA A 108 6.63 1.82 -0.34
C ALA A 108 5.61 0.73 0.01
N PHE A 109 4.35 0.98 -0.32
CA PHE A 109 3.30 -0.03 -0.34
C PHE A 109 3.50 -0.92 -1.59
N ASP A 110 4.51 -1.78 -1.53
CA ASP A 110 5.00 -2.59 -2.65
C ASP A 110 4.33 -3.98 -2.84
N PRO A 111 3.33 -4.46 -2.04
CA PRO A 111 2.86 -5.84 -2.19
C PRO A 111 2.10 -6.04 -3.49
N LEU A 112 1.55 -4.97 -4.08
CA LEU A 112 0.82 -5.06 -5.34
C LEU A 112 1.70 -4.96 -6.56
N HIS A 113 2.75 -4.13 -6.57
CA HIS A 113 3.60 -4.07 -7.77
C HIS A 113 4.31 -5.40 -8.03
N ARG A 114 4.81 -6.06 -6.98
CA ARG A 114 5.41 -7.41 -7.09
C ARG A 114 4.39 -8.47 -7.48
N ARG A 115 3.17 -8.41 -6.95
CA ARG A 115 2.11 -9.38 -7.28
C ARG A 115 1.59 -9.15 -8.70
N LEU A 116 1.32 -7.91 -9.10
CA LEU A 116 0.92 -7.54 -10.47
C LEU A 116 2.03 -7.87 -11.47
N ALA A 117 3.31 -7.66 -11.14
CA ALA A 117 4.44 -8.03 -11.99
C ALA A 117 4.49 -9.54 -12.26
N LYS A 118 4.34 -10.37 -11.22
CA LYS A 118 4.30 -11.84 -11.32
C LYS A 118 3.07 -12.36 -12.07
N THR A 119 1.92 -11.70 -11.92
CA THR A 119 0.70 -12.13 -12.61
C THR A 119 0.70 -11.67 -14.08
N SER A 120 1.30 -10.50 -14.38
CA SER A 120 1.48 -10.01 -15.75
C SER A 120 2.37 -10.90 -16.62
N SER A 121 3.34 -11.62 -16.03
CA SER A 121 4.21 -12.53 -16.78
C SER A 121 3.47 -13.83 -17.12
N PHE A 122 2.70 -14.38 -16.18
CA PHE A 122 1.82 -15.51 -16.43
C PHE A 122 0.73 -15.14 -17.44
N HIS A 123 0.07 -13.99 -17.29
CA HIS A 123 -0.93 -13.51 -18.23
C HIS A 123 -0.32 -13.33 -19.63
N ARG A 124 0.84 -12.68 -19.76
CA ARG A 124 1.55 -12.55 -21.05
C ARG A 124 1.94 -13.90 -21.65
N MET A 125 2.36 -14.86 -20.82
CA MET A 125 2.65 -16.21 -21.27
C MET A 125 1.38 -16.90 -21.79
N VAL A 126 0.30 -16.89 -21.04
CA VAL A 126 -0.96 -17.53 -21.46
C VAL A 126 -1.56 -16.85 -22.67
N MET A 127 -1.41 -15.52 -22.80
CA MET A 127 -1.80 -14.77 -24.01
C MET A 127 -1.01 -15.20 -25.23
N ARG A 128 0.33 -15.31 -25.11
CA ARG A 128 1.18 -15.84 -26.19
C ARG A 128 0.80 -17.27 -26.58
N TRP A 129 0.43 -18.08 -25.59
CA TRP A 129 -0.05 -19.44 -25.83
C TRP A 129 -1.43 -19.45 -26.50
N GLU A 130 -2.37 -18.60 -26.08
CA GLU A 130 -3.70 -18.47 -26.68
C GLU A 130 -3.57 -18.02 -28.14
N ASP A 131 -2.75 -17.01 -28.41
CA ASP A 131 -2.47 -16.53 -29.77
C ASP A 131 -1.79 -17.60 -30.62
N ALA A 132 -0.81 -18.33 -30.07
CA ALA A 132 -0.13 -19.41 -30.76
C ALA A 132 -1.06 -20.58 -31.09
N ILE A 133 -1.94 -20.97 -30.16
CA ILE A 133 -2.92 -22.04 -30.36
C ILE A 133 -3.96 -21.61 -31.40
N LEU A 134 -4.46 -20.39 -31.32
CA LEU A 134 -5.43 -19.86 -32.29
C LEU A 134 -4.82 -19.70 -33.68
N SER A 135 -3.54 -19.33 -33.78
CA SER A 135 -2.84 -19.19 -35.06
C SER A 135 -2.49 -20.54 -35.70
N THR A 136 -2.13 -21.56 -34.90
CA THR A 136 -1.78 -22.89 -35.43
C THR A 136 -2.98 -23.81 -35.63
N TRP A 137 -4.04 -23.64 -34.85
CA TRP A 137 -5.18 -24.57 -34.84
C TRP A 137 -6.52 -23.91 -35.17
N GLY A 138 -6.60 -22.61 -35.46
CA GLY A 138 -7.85 -21.85 -35.57
C GLY A 138 -8.96 -22.49 -36.42
N GLU A 139 -8.61 -23.17 -37.51
CA GLU A 139 -9.57 -23.90 -38.37
C GLU A 139 -9.93 -25.30 -37.84
N ARG A 140 -8.98 -26.01 -37.20
CA ARG A 140 -9.18 -27.36 -36.62
C ARG A 140 -9.67 -27.36 -35.17
N ALA A 141 -9.53 -26.24 -34.46
CA ALA A 141 -9.92 -26.03 -33.07
C ALA A 141 -11.45 -26.07 -32.86
N ARG A 142 -12.23 -25.96 -33.94
CA ARG A 142 -13.68 -26.18 -33.92
C ARG A 142 -14.05 -27.66 -33.80
N ALA A 143 -13.13 -28.58 -34.07
CA ALA A 143 -13.34 -30.01 -33.86
C ALA A 143 -13.29 -30.35 -32.37
N PHE A 144 -14.30 -31.09 -31.91
CA PHE A 144 -14.28 -31.74 -30.59
C PHE A 144 -13.08 -32.70 -30.54
N PRO A 145 -12.24 -32.72 -29.48
CA PRO A 145 -12.41 -32.13 -28.14
C PRO A 145 -11.63 -30.83 -27.88
N LEU A 146 -10.91 -30.28 -28.87
CA LEU A 146 -10.06 -29.09 -28.69
C LEU A 146 -10.86 -27.86 -28.28
N SER A 147 -12.11 -27.76 -28.74
CA SER A 147 -13.04 -26.68 -28.36
C SER A 147 -13.32 -26.63 -26.85
N LEU A 148 -13.41 -27.77 -26.16
CA LEU A 148 -13.60 -27.82 -24.70
C LEU A 148 -12.36 -27.35 -23.95
N ILE A 149 -11.18 -27.77 -24.39
CA ILE A 149 -9.90 -27.39 -23.78
C ILE A 149 -9.70 -25.88 -23.95
N ILE A 150 -9.94 -25.34 -25.14
CA ILE A 150 -9.84 -23.90 -25.41
C ILE A 150 -10.85 -23.11 -24.57
N SER A 151 -12.09 -23.60 -24.44
CA SER A 151 -13.10 -22.98 -23.58
C SER A 151 -12.67 -22.97 -22.11
N ALA A 152 -12.10 -24.07 -21.61
CA ALA A 152 -11.60 -24.15 -20.24
C ALA A 152 -10.42 -23.20 -19.99
N ILE A 153 -9.49 -23.10 -20.95
CA ILE A 153 -8.37 -22.16 -20.89
C ILE A 153 -8.88 -20.72 -20.89
N ARG A 154 -9.80 -20.36 -21.79
CA ARG A 154 -10.41 -19.02 -21.86
C ARG A 154 -11.13 -18.64 -20.57
N ARG A 155 -11.87 -19.58 -19.98
CA ARG A 155 -12.51 -19.36 -18.69
C ARG A 155 -11.47 -19.11 -17.61
N HIS A 156 -10.40 -19.91 -17.56
CA HIS A 156 -9.34 -19.72 -16.58
C HIS A 156 -8.61 -18.38 -16.77
N THR A 157 -8.27 -17.99 -17.99
CA THR A 157 -7.62 -16.71 -18.29
C THR A 157 -8.51 -15.53 -17.92
N PHE A 158 -9.81 -15.62 -18.22
CA PHE A 158 -10.77 -14.60 -17.84
C PHE A 158 -10.89 -14.48 -16.32
N VAL A 159 -11.00 -15.60 -15.58
CA VAL A 159 -11.06 -15.56 -14.10
C VAL A 159 -9.80 -14.94 -13.49
N GLN A 160 -8.61 -15.22 -14.05
CA GLN A 160 -7.38 -14.57 -13.57
C GLN A 160 -7.37 -13.08 -13.91
N PHE A 161 -7.77 -12.71 -15.12
CA PHE A 161 -7.90 -11.33 -15.54
C PHE A 161 -8.88 -10.54 -14.66
N GLU A 162 -10.05 -11.11 -14.38
CA GLU A 162 -11.06 -10.52 -13.50
C GLU A 162 -10.48 -10.28 -12.11
N ARG A 163 -9.74 -11.25 -11.56
CA ARG A 163 -9.07 -11.11 -10.25
C ARG A 163 -8.02 -10.00 -10.25
N GLU A 164 -7.20 -9.91 -11.30
CA GLU A 164 -6.20 -8.83 -11.44
C GLU A 164 -6.87 -7.46 -11.57
N TYR A 165 -7.97 -7.39 -12.33
CA TYR A 165 -8.76 -6.18 -12.50
C TYR A 165 -9.40 -5.73 -11.19
N ASP A 166 -10.10 -6.63 -10.52
CA ASP A 166 -10.78 -6.39 -9.24
C ASP A 166 -9.76 -5.99 -8.15
N LEU A 167 -8.58 -6.61 -8.13
CA LEU A 167 -7.48 -6.26 -7.24
C LEU A 167 -6.91 -4.85 -7.50
N SER A 168 -6.67 -4.52 -8.77
CA SER A 168 -6.12 -3.21 -9.15
C SER A 168 -7.11 -2.08 -8.82
N ILE A 169 -8.39 -2.30 -9.12
CA ILE A 169 -9.46 -1.33 -8.80
C ILE A 169 -9.66 -1.22 -7.29
N GLY A 170 -9.65 -2.33 -6.57
CA GLY A 170 -9.76 -2.34 -5.10
C GLY A 170 -8.65 -1.55 -4.44
N TYR A 171 -7.41 -1.71 -4.91
CA TYR A 171 -6.29 -0.94 -4.39
C TYR A 171 -6.38 0.56 -4.72
N LEU A 172 -6.73 0.89 -5.96
CA LEU A 172 -6.90 2.28 -6.40
C LEU A 172 -7.93 2.99 -5.51
N LEU A 173 -9.13 2.42 -5.39
CA LEU A 173 -10.23 3.02 -4.63
C LEU A 173 -9.91 3.13 -3.13
N ALA A 174 -9.19 2.15 -2.57
CA ALA A 174 -8.78 2.22 -1.17
C ALA A 174 -7.80 3.39 -0.91
N HIS A 175 -6.92 3.69 -1.88
CA HIS A 175 -5.98 4.81 -1.76
C HIS A 175 -6.65 6.15 -2.08
N GLU A 176 -7.55 6.20 -3.06
CA GLU A 176 -8.35 7.40 -3.35
C GLU A 176 -9.18 7.81 -2.14
N HIS A 177 -9.85 6.86 -1.48
CA HIS A 177 -10.63 7.18 -0.27
C HIS A 177 -9.77 7.75 0.85
N ILE A 178 -8.53 7.27 0.99
CA ILE A 178 -7.59 7.78 1.98
C ILE A 178 -7.13 9.21 1.65
N LEU A 179 -6.96 9.51 0.37
CA LEU A 179 -6.67 10.88 -0.05
C LEU A 179 -7.87 11.81 0.20
N GLU A 180 -9.08 11.36 -0.08
CA GLU A 180 -10.31 12.10 0.25
C GLU A 180 -10.43 12.36 1.76
N GLU A 181 -10.19 11.34 2.58
CA GLU A 181 -10.15 11.47 4.04
C GLU A 181 -9.08 12.49 4.49
N HIS A 182 -7.92 12.51 3.84
CA HIS A 182 -6.84 13.45 4.13
C HIS A 182 -7.23 14.89 3.76
N ASP A 183 -7.81 15.08 2.57
CA ASP A 183 -8.31 16.38 2.10
C ASP A 183 -9.41 16.95 3.03
N LEU A 184 -10.22 16.07 3.63
CA LEU A 184 -11.22 16.42 4.65
C LEU A 184 -10.61 16.76 6.03
N GLY A 185 -9.28 16.74 6.14
CA GLY A 185 -8.53 17.19 7.32
C GLY A 185 -7.97 16.06 8.19
N THR A 186 -8.09 14.80 7.77
CA THR A 186 -7.60 13.68 8.57
C THR A 186 -6.17 13.29 8.18
N ARG A 187 -5.21 14.02 8.76
CA ARG A 187 -3.77 13.86 8.49
C ARG A 187 -3.22 12.51 8.97
N PHE A 188 -2.17 12.03 8.31
CA PHE A 188 -1.46 10.81 8.71
C PHE A 188 -0.49 11.07 9.86
N SER A 189 0.10 12.26 9.88
CA SER A 189 1.03 12.70 10.91
C SER A 189 0.80 14.16 11.28
N LEU A 190 1.18 14.51 12.51
CA LEU A 190 1.30 15.91 12.93
C LEU A 190 2.53 16.59 12.30
N ASP A 191 3.51 15.79 11.86
CA ASP A 191 4.71 16.27 11.18
C ASP A 191 4.44 16.45 9.69
N HIS A 192 4.51 17.70 9.23
CA HIS A 192 4.21 18.05 7.85
C HIS A 192 5.15 17.39 6.84
N ALA A 193 6.42 17.17 7.20
CA ALA A 193 7.38 16.53 6.30
C ALA A 193 7.03 15.04 6.08
N VAL A 194 6.65 14.36 7.16
CA VAL A 194 6.21 12.95 7.11
C VAL A 194 4.90 12.83 6.32
N ASP A 195 3.95 13.72 6.60
CA ASP A 195 2.64 13.74 5.94
C ASP A 195 2.76 13.95 4.41
N LEU A 196 3.58 14.91 3.98
CA LEU A 196 3.89 15.12 2.56
C LEU A 196 4.60 13.93 1.91
N SER A 197 5.51 13.28 2.64
CA SER A 197 6.20 12.10 2.12
C SER A 197 5.23 10.94 1.89
N ILE A 198 4.27 10.74 2.80
CA ILE A 198 3.22 9.72 2.66
C ILE A 198 2.32 10.02 1.47
N LEU A 199 1.85 11.27 1.35
CA LEU A 199 1.05 11.71 0.20
C LEU A 199 1.76 11.45 -1.13
N HIS A 200 3.05 11.75 -1.19
CA HIS A 200 3.85 11.50 -2.38
C HIS A 200 3.89 10.01 -2.74
N SER A 201 4.18 9.13 -1.77
CA SER A 201 4.22 7.68 -1.99
C SER A 201 2.85 7.10 -2.39
N ILE A 202 1.75 7.62 -1.83
CA ILE A 202 0.39 7.24 -2.23
C ILE A 202 0.13 7.69 -3.68
N GLY A 203 0.49 8.94 -4.03
CA GLY A 203 0.31 9.48 -5.38
C GLY A 203 1.10 8.70 -6.45
N GLU A 204 2.33 8.28 -6.14
CA GLU A 204 3.11 7.40 -7.01
C GLU A 204 2.42 6.05 -7.20
N SER A 205 1.92 5.45 -6.12
CA SER A 205 1.20 4.17 -6.14
C SER A 205 -0.07 4.24 -6.99
N ILE A 206 -0.88 5.29 -6.82
CA ILE A 206 -2.08 5.55 -7.63
C ILE A 206 -1.71 5.70 -9.11
N SER A 207 -0.66 6.47 -9.41
CA SER A 207 -0.21 6.70 -10.79
C SER A 207 0.22 5.39 -11.47
N GLN A 208 0.95 4.53 -10.74
CA GLN A 208 1.37 3.22 -11.24
C GLN A 208 0.19 2.28 -11.51
N VAL A 209 -0.76 2.19 -10.58
CA VAL A 209 -1.94 1.33 -10.74
C VAL A 209 -2.87 1.83 -11.83
N THR A 210 -3.05 3.14 -11.94
CA THR A 210 -3.82 3.77 -13.02
C THR A 210 -3.24 3.41 -14.38
N ARG A 211 -1.90 3.49 -14.52
CA ARG A 211 -1.21 3.06 -15.75
C ARG A 211 -1.44 1.58 -16.03
N HIS A 212 -1.41 0.72 -15.01
CA HIS A 212 -1.67 -0.71 -15.16
C HIS A 212 -3.09 -1.00 -15.65
N ILE A 213 -4.10 -0.37 -15.05
CA ILE A 213 -5.50 -0.49 -15.47
C ILE A 213 -5.68 0.00 -16.91
N ALA A 214 -5.02 1.10 -17.29
CA ALA A 214 -5.05 1.60 -18.67
C ALA A 214 -4.48 0.58 -19.66
N LEU A 215 -3.35 -0.07 -19.33
CA LEU A 215 -2.77 -1.12 -20.15
C LEU A 215 -3.70 -2.35 -20.27
N MET A 216 -4.36 -2.76 -19.19
CA MET A 216 -5.35 -3.84 -19.24
C MET A 216 -6.52 -3.51 -20.17
N ARG A 217 -7.04 -2.26 -20.09
CA ARG A 217 -8.12 -1.78 -20.96
C ARG A 217 -7.72 -1.76 -22.43
N LEU A 218 -6.47 -1.37 -22.72
CA LEU A 218 -5.92 -1.37 -24.08
C LEU A 218 -5.77 -2.80 -24.61
N ASN A 219 -5.25 -3.72 -23.79
CA ASN A 219 -4.94 -5.08 -24.22
C ASN A 219 -6.18 -5.96 -24.41
N LYS A 220 -7.19 -5.86 -23.51
CA LYS A 220 -8.41 -6.68 -23.56
C LYS A 220 -9.66 -5.85 -23.16
N PRO A 221 -10.15 -4.95 -24.03
CA PRO A 221 -11.29 -4.08 -23.71
C PRO A 221 -12.57 -4.86 -23.41
N ALA A 222 -12.84 -5.95 -24.14
CA ALA A 222 -14.01 -6.80 -23.91
C ALA A 222 -13.98 -7.51 -22.55
N ALA A 223 -12.79 -7.98 -22.12
CA ALA A 223 -12.63 -8.60 -20.81
C ALA A 223 -12.77 -7.57 -19.68
N CYS A 224 -12.26 -6.35 -19.87
CA CYS A 224 -12.49 -5.24 -18.94
C CYS A 224 -13.97 -4.90 -18.80
N ALA A 225 -14.70 -4.81 -19.92
CA ALA A 225 -16.14 -4.54 -19.91
C ALA A 225 -16.89 -5.64 -19.16
N ALA A 226 -16.59 -6.91 -19.43
CA ALA A 226 -17.20 -8.04 -18.73
C ALA A 226 -16.89 -8.02 -17.22
N ALA A 227 -15.63 -7.78 -16.82
CA ALA A 227 -15.26 -7.65 -15.41
C ALA A 227 -15.97 -6.48 -14.72
N ALA A 228 -16.11 -5.34 -15.40
CA ALA A 228 -16.85 -4.18 -14.90
C ALA A 228 -18.35 -4.49 -14.74
N THR A 229 -18.95 -5.20 -15.69
CA THR A 229 -20.35 -5.64 -15.58
C THR A 229 -20.55 -6.60 -14.42
N LEU A 230 -19.67 -7.60 -14.25
CA LEU A 230 -19.72 -8.53 -13.11
C LEU A 230 -19.61 -7.80 -11.76
N LYS A 231 -18.76 -6.77 -11.69
CA LYS A 231 -18.68 -5.88 -10.53
C LYS A 231 -19.98 -5.11 -10.31
N ALA A 232 -20.52 -4.47 -11.33
CA ALA A 232 -21.77 -3.72 -11.22
C ALA A 232 -22.93 -4.60 -10.76
N THR A 233 -23.03 -5.82 -11.30
CA THR A 233 -24.05 -6.80 -10.87
C THR A 233 -23.88 -7.16 -9.40
N ARG A 234 -22.66 -7.40 -8.90
CA ARG A 234 -22.41 -7.63 -7.46
C ARG A 234 -22.89 -6.48 -6.60
N MET A 235 -22.56 -5.24 -6.98
CA MET A 235 -22.99 -4.05 -6.24
C MET A 235 -24.52 -3.93 -6.18
N VAL A 236 -25.22 -4.21 -7.29
CA VAL A 236 -26.68 -4.20 -7.34
C VAL A 236 -27.28 -5.29 -6.45
N LEU A 237 -26.73 -6.52 -6.49
CA LEU A 237 -27.20 -7.62 -5.65
C LEU A 237 -26.99 -7.34 -4.16
N ASN A 238 -25.83 -6.80 -3.77
CA ASN A 238 -25.57 -6.38 -2.38
C ASN A 238 -26.54 -5.27 -1.95
N LYS A 239 -26.83 -4.31 -2.83
CA LYS A 239 -27.80 -3.25 -2.51
C LYS A 239 -29.21 -3.79 -2.35
N ALA A 240 -29.59 -4.79 -3.16
CA ALA A 240 -30.88 -5.46 -3.03
C ALA A 240 -30.99 -6.22 -1.69
N GLU A 241 -29.93 -6.92 -1.27
CA GLU A 241 -29.88 -7.59 0.04
C GLU A 241 -30.01 -6.60 1.21
N GLU A 242 -29.34 -5.44 1.12
CA GLU A 242 -29.44 -4.36 2.10
C GLU A 242 -30.87 -3.80 2.18
N LEU A 243 -31.49 -3.56 1.02
CA LEU A 243 -32.87 -3.06 0.94
C LEU A 243 -33.87 -4.04 1.54
N ILE A 244 -33.78 -5.33 1.19
CA ILE A 244 -34.64 -6.38 1.77
C ILE A 244 -34.48 -6.41 3.29
N SER A 245 -33.24 -6.40 3.77
CA SER A 245 -32.94 -6.38 5.21
C SER A 245 -33.46 -5.12 5.91
N SER A 246 -33.51 -3.99 5.20
CA SER A 246 -34.07 -2.73 5.74
C SER A 246 -35.59 -2.74 5.81
N ILE A 247 -36.26 -3.34 4.82
CA ILE A 247 -37.73 -3.46 4.75
C ILE A 247 -38.22 -4.44 5.81
N ALA A 248 -37.53 -5.58 5.97
CA ALA A 248 -37.83 -6.56 7.01
C ALA A 248 -37.68 -5.95 8.41
N ARG A 249 -36.59 -5.22 8.68
CA ARG A 249 -36.39 -4.49 9.95
C ARG A 249 -37.46 -3.46 10.27
N ARG A 250 -38.15 -2.92 9.25
CA ARG A 250 -39.26 -1.97 9.41
C ARG A 250 -40.62 -2.65 9.60
N GLY A 251 -40.65 -3.99 9.64
CA GLY A 251 -41.87 -4.79 9.78
C GLY A 251 -42.75 -4.81 8.52
N ALA A 252 -42.24 -4.32 7.38
CA ALA A 252 -42.98 -4.26 6.12
C ALA A 252 -42.82 -5.54 5.27
N LEU A 253 -41.95 -6.45 5.69
CA LEU A 253 -41.70 -7.73 5.06
C LEU A 253 -41.53 -8.78 6.15
N ASP A 254 -42.17 -9.93 5.97
CA ASP A 254 -42.04 -11.07 6.86
C ASP A 254 -40.59 -11.62 6.87
N GLU A 255 -40.13 -12.10 8.02
CA GLU A 255 -38.74 -12.57 8.18
C GLU A 255 -38.44 -13.81 7.33
N GLU A 256 -39.41 -14.73 7.17
CA GLU A 256 -39.21 -15.92 6.33
C GLU A 256 -39.15 -15.55 4.84
N GLU A 257 -40.00 -14.63 4.40
CA GLU A 257 -40.01 -14.15 3.01
C GLU A 257 -38.74 -13.31 2.71
N ALA A 258 -38.26 -12.51 3.66
CA ALA A 258 -36.98 -11.81 3.55
C ALA A 258 -35.81 -12.79 3.40
N GLU A 259 -35.76 -13.84 4.22
CA GLU A 259 -34.69 -14.85 4.15
C GLU A 259 -34.73 -15.61 2.81
N ARG A 260 -35.94 -15.90 2.30
CA ARG A 260 -36.12 -16.53 0.99
C ARG A 260 -35.59 -15.66 -0.15
N LEU A 261 -35.91 -14.37 -0.16
CA LEU A 261 -35.43 -13.44 -1.18
C LEU A 261 -33.91 -13.30 -1.15
N ILE A 262 -33.30 -13.24 0.04
CA ILE A 262 -31.85 -13.22 0.20
C ILE A 262 -31.22 -14.52 -0.33
N LYS A 263 -31.81 -15.69 -0.04
CA LYS A 263 -31.35 -16.97 -0.60
C LYS A 263 -31.39 -16.99 -2.13
N LEU A 264 -32.44 -16.42 -2.75
CA LEU A 264 -32.56 -16.30 -4.20
C LEU A 264 -31.46 -15.41 -4.79
N ILE A 265 -31.20 -14.25 -4.19
CA ILE A 265 -30.11 -13.35 -4.59
C ILE A 265 -28.75 -14.08 -4.54
N ARG A 266 -28.46 -14.78 -3.44
CA ARG A 266 -27.22 -15.54 -3.28
C ARG A 266 -27.10 -16.68 -4.30
N SER A 267 -28.21 -17.33 -4.66
CA SER A 267 -28.21 -18.38 -5.68
C SER A 267 -27.88 -17.84 -7.08
N GLN A 268 -28.37 -16.64 -7.40
CA GLN A 268 -28.09 -15.97 -8.68
C GLN A 268 -26.64 -15.52 -8.76
N GLU A 269 -26.06 -15.04 -7.66
CA GLU A 269 -24.64 -14.67 -7.61
C GLU A 269 -23.73 -15.87 -7.93
N ILE A 270 -24.06 -17.06 -7.42
CA ILE A 270 -23.33 -18.30 -7.72
C ILE A 270 -23.47 -18.68 -9.20
N SER A 271 -24.65 -18.49 -9.79
CA SER A 271 -24.89 -18.80 -11.21
C SER A 271 -24.07 -17.89 -12.13
N ILE A 272 -23.94 -16.60 -11.80
CA ILE A 272 -23.19 -15.63 -12.61
C ILE A 272 -21.68 -15.92 -12.61
N ARG A 273 -21.17 -16.58 -11.56
CA ARG A 273 -19.75 -16.96 -11.45
C ARG A 273 -19.38 -18.28 -12.14
N ARG A 274 -20.35 -19.08 -12.59
CA ARG A 274 -20.15 -20.39 -13.23
C ARG A 274 -20.07 -20.32 -14.75
#